data_AF-A0A2S4UB28-F1
#
_entry.id   AF-A0A2S4UB28-F1
#
_cell.length_a   1.000
_cell.length_b   1.000
_cell.length_c   1.000
_cell.angle_alpha   90.00
_cell.angle_beta   90.00
_cell.angle_gamma   90.00
#
_symmetry.space_group_name_H-M   'P 1'
#
loop_
_entity.id
_entity.type
_entity.pdbx_description
1 polymer ?
#
loop_
_entity_poly.entity_id
_entity_poly.type
_entity_poly.pdbx_seq_one_letter_code
_entity_poly.pdbx_strand_id
1 'polypeptide(L)'
;MLENAFTEWAAEQPASDPTDPAGIQHCLFCFDSLYFELNRQSHRGKNDEYLLNQLEDTIGATEFPLFVTWNIISNGGHPKLRGCIGNFAPSPLNEGLKDYAVIRITVFHPSRWRISERLSCTVSLLHTFEDCATFTDWTIGQHGIYIHIPNPDNRSRVIRPRADHAFLTRCGNFCQP
;
A
#
# COMPACT_ATOMS: atom_id res chain seq x y z
N MET A 1 9.60 18.90 17.53
CA MET A 1 9.04 19.56 16.32
C MET A 1 8.25 18.59 15.44
N LEU A 2 8.67 17.33 15.27
CA LEU A 2 7.88 16.31 14.56
C LEU A 2 6.64 15.83 15.34
N GLU A 3 6.70 15.77 16.67
CA GLU A 3 5.57 15.35 17.52
C GLU A 3 4.35 16.28 17.41
N ASN A 4 4.57 17.58 17.25
CA ASN A 4 3.47 18.57 17.16
C ASN A 4 2.75 18.48 15.81
N ALA A 5 3.51 18.36 14.71
CA ALA A 5 2.94 18.18 13.37
C ALA A 5 2.19 16.84 13.24
N PHE A 6 2.67 15.80 13.93
CA PHE A 6 2.01 14.50 13.99
C PHE A 6 0.70 14.55 14.78
N THR A 7 0.66 15.30 15.89
CA THR A 7 -0.55 15.48 16.71
C THR A 7 -1.62 16.30 15.98
N GLU A 8 -1.21 17.34 15.25
CA GLU A 8 -2.12 18.17 14.46
C GLU A 8 -2.72 17.40 13.27
N TRP A 9 -1.91 16.62 12.55
CA TRP A 9 -2.42 15.76 11.46
C TRP A 9 -3.31 14.61 11.98
N ALA A 10 -2.96 13.98 13.10
CA ALA A 10 -3.77 12.92 13.71
C ALA A 10 -5.12 13.44 14.23
N ALA A 11 -5.23 14.72 14.57
CA ALA A 11 -6.47 15.37 15.01
C ALA A 11 -7.41 15.75 13.86
N GLU A 12 -6.91 15.81 12.62
CA GLU A 12 -7.68 16.15 11.42
C GLU A 12 -8.21 14.92 10.66
N GLN A 13 -7.75 13.71 11.01
CA GLN A 13 -8.28 12.47 10.43
C GLN A 13 -9.64 12.14 11.05
N PRO A 14 -10.63 11.69 10.25
CA PRO A 14 -11.85 11.12 10.80
C PRO A 14 -11.49 9.99 11.77
N ALA A 15 -12.24 9.85 12.87
CA ALA A 15 -11.99 8.81 13.86
C ALA A 15 -11.81 7.46 13.17
N SER A 16 -10.61 6.87 13.29
CA SER A 16 -10.33 5.57 12.71
C SER A 16 -11.32 4.56 13.29
N ASP A 17 -11.97 3.80 12.40
CA ASP A 17 -12.78 2.68 12.84
C ASP A 17 -11.84 1.71 13.59
N PRO A 18 -12.09 1.37 14.86
CA PRO A 18 -11.24 0.44 15.61
C PRO A 18 -11.18 -0.96 15.00
N THR A 19 -12.01 -1.26 14.00
CA THR A 19 -11.97 -2.48 13.18
C THR A 19 -11.17 -2.34 11.89
N ASP A 20 -10.65 -1.13 11.59
CA ASP A 20 -9.83 -0.88 10.42
C ASP A 20 -8.49 -1.63 10.52
N PRO A 21 -8.21 -2.59 9.61
CA PRO A 21 -6.95 -3.30 9.61
C PRO A 21 -5.76 -2.42 9.22
N ALA A 22 -5.96 -1.25 8.60
CA ALA A 22 -4.89 -0.35 8.20
C ALA A 22 -4.64 0.73 9.26
N GLY A 23 -3.54 0.60 9.99
CA GLY A 23 -3.04 1.66 10.88
C GLY A 23 -1.69 2.25 10.44
N ILE A 24 -1.30 3.31 11.14
CA ILE A 24 -0.05 4.05 10.92
C ILE A 24 1.20 3.17 11.01
N GLN A 25 1.15 2.10 11.81
CA GLN A 25 2.24 1.14 11.95
C GLN A 25 2.66 0.53 10.61
N HIS A 26 1.74 0.34 9.66
CA HIS A 26 2.10 -0.17 8.32
C HIS A 26 2.96 0.82 7.55
N CYS A 27 2.65 2.11 7.62
CA CYS A 27 3.46 3.15 7.00
C CYS A 27 4.85 3.24 7.65
N LEU A 28 4.92 3.17 8.98
CA LEU A 28 6.20 3.15 9.70
C LEU A 28 7.04 1.94 9.28
N PHE A 29 6.45 0.75 9.23
CA PHE A 29 7.11 -0.47 8.79
C PHE A 29 7.62 -0.38 7.35
N CYS A 30 6.86 0.24 6.44
CA CYS A 30 7.31 0.54 5.08
C CYS A 30 8.53 1.48 5.05
N PHE A 31 8.52 2.54 5.87
CA PHE A 31 9.65 3.47 6.00
C PHE A 31 10.90 2.78 6.55
N ASP A 32 10.76 1.99 7.62
CA ASP A 32 11.88 1.30 8.25
C ASP A 32 12.47 0.23 7.32
N SER A 33 11.62 -0.54 6.63
CA SER A 33 12.05 -1.51 5.61
C SER A 33 12.84 -0.83 4.51
N LEU A 34 12.36 0.32 4.02
CA LEU A 34 13.06 1.11 3.01
C LEU A 34 14.38 1.67 3.54
N TYR A 35 14.38 2.24 4.74
CA TYR A 35 15.55 2.82 5.37
C TYR A 35 16.64 1.76 5.58
N PHE A 36 16.27 0.59 6.08
CA PHE A 36 17.16 -0.55 6.25
C PHE A 36 17.79 -0.97 4.92
N GLU A 37 16.98 -1.11 3.86
CA GLU A 37 17.49 -1.52 2.56
C GLU A 37 18.45 -0.49 1.95
N LEU A 38 18.12 0.80 2.01
CA LEU A 38 18.96 1.87 1.47
C LEU A 38 20.30 1.99 2.22
N ASN A 39 20.31 1.66 3.50
CA ASN A 39 21.48 1.80 4.37
C ASN A 39 22.13 0.45 4.74
N ARG A 40 21.80 -0.65 4.04
CA ARG A 40 22.35 -2.01 4.29
C ARG A 40 23.88 -2.05 4.40
N GLN A 41 24.58 -1.13 3.74
CA GLN A 41 26.05 -1.04 3.80
C GLN A 41 26.59 -0.28 5.02
N SER A 42 25.79 0.61 5.63
CA SER A 42 26.14 1.39 6.84
C SER A 42 25.63 0.75 8.14
N HIS A 43 24.52 -0.01 8.11
CA HIS A 43 23.98 -0.66 9.30
C HIS A 43 24.78 -1.92 9.66
N ARG A 44 25.75 -1.73 10.57
CA ARG A 44 26.45 -2.78 11.31
C ARG A 44 25.92 -2.95 12.75
N GLY A 45 24.73 -2.44 13.05
CA GLY A 45 24.15 -2.42 14.40
C GLY A 45 23.05 -3.46 14.61
N LYS A 46 23.17 -4.30 15.64
CA LYS A 46 22.16 -5.31 16.04
C LYS A 46 20.82 -4.71 16.49
N ASN A 47 20.78 -3.42 16.83
CA ASN A 47 19.61 -2.76 17.40
C ASN A 47 18.53 -2.44 16.35
N ASP A 48 18.92 -1.99 15.16
CA ASP A 48 17.96 -1.61 14.11
C ASP A 48 17.23 -2.85 13.56
N GLU A 49 17.95 -3.97 13.47
CA GLU A 49 17.39 -5.29 13.12
C GLU A 49 16.39 -5.78 14.16
N TYR A 50 16.67 -5.62 15.45
CA TYR A 50 15.75 -5.99 16.53
C TYR A 50 14.44 -5.20 16.49
N LEU A 51 14.51 -3.88 16.27
CA LEU A 51 13.32 -3.03 16.18
C LEU A 51 12.45 -3.39 14.96
N LEU A 52 13.08 -3.64 13.81
CA LEU A 52 12.37 -4.05 12.61
C LEU A 52 11.66 -5.39 12.80
N ASN A 53 12.32 -6.38 13.41
CA ASN A 53 11.72 -7.68 13.71
C ASN A 53 10.53 -7.56 14.68
N GLN A 54 10.63 -6.70 15.69
CA GLN A 54 9.52 -6.46 16.64
C GLN A 54 8.32 -5.79 15.96
N LEU A 55 8.56 -4.87 15.02
CA LEU A 55 7.51 -4.28 14.18
C LEU A 55 6.91 -5.33 13.25
N GLU A 56 7.73 -6.17 12.62
CA GLU A 56 7.30 -7.27 11.75
C GLU A 56 6.33 -8.22 12.48
N ASP A 57 6.66 -8.61 13.71
CA ASP A 57 5.78 -9.40 14.59
C ASP A 57 4.47 -8.68 14.94
N THR A 58 4.53 -7.35 15.10
CA THR A 58 3.36 -6.51 15.43
C THR A 58 2.43 -6.34 14.22
N ILE A 59 2.98 -6.21 13.01
CA ILE A 59 2.20 -6.17 11.76
C ILE A 59 1.50 -7.52 11.54
N GLY A 60 2.21 -8.61 11.82
CA GLY A 60 1.70 -9.96 11.66
C GLY A 60 1.53 -10.39 10.20
N ALA A 61 1.00 -11.60 10.02
CA ALA A 61 0.92 -12.29 8.73
C ALA A 61 -0.51 -12.39 8.18
N THR A 62 -1.44 -11.58 8.68
CA THR A 62 -2.80 -11.52 8.11
C THR A 62 -2.73 -11.14 6.65
N GLU A 63 -3.51 -11.79 5.80
CA GLU A 63 -3.41 -11.60 4.35
C GLU A 63 -4.39 -10.55 3.83
N PHE A 64 -3.86 -9.57 3.11
CA PHE A 64 -4.66 -8.57 2.40
C PHE A 64 -4.10 -8.33 1.00
N PRO A 65 -4.94 -8.08 0.00
CA PRO A 65 -4.51 -7.36 -1.18
C PRO A 65 -4.15 -5.94 -0.75
N LEU A 66 -2.95 -5.50 -1.11
CA LEU A 66 -2.40 -4.27 -0.56
C LEU A 66 -1.59 -3.49 -1.59
N PHE A 67 -1.57 -2.18 -1.41
CA PHE A 67 -0.78 -1.25 -2.21
C PHE A 67 0.03 -0.32 -1.31
N VAL A 68 1.31 -0.17 -1.60
CA VAL A 68 2.21 0.80 -0.98
C VAL A 68 2.44 1.93 -1.97
N THR A 69 2.09 3.14 -1.55
CA THR A 69 2.23 4.36 -2.34
C THR A 69 3.22 5.32 -1.70
N TRP A 70 4.22 5.72 -2.48
CA TRP A 70 5.18 6.77 -2.15
C TRP A 70 4.80 8.06 -2.86
N ASN A 71 4.71 9.15 -2.12
CA ASN A 71 4.43 10.50 -2.61
C ASN A 71 5.54 11.47 -2.21
N ILE A 72 5.75 12.53 -3.00
CA ILE A 72 6.58 13.68 -2.62
C ILE A 72 5.68 14.87 -2.32
N ILE A 73 5.75 15.38 -1.10
CA ILE A 73 5.05 16.57 -0.65
C ILE A 73 5.88 17.80 -1.01
N SER A 74 5.29 18.76 -1.70
CA SER A 74 5.93 20.05 -2.01
C SER A 74 5.22 21.16 -1.24
N ASN A 75 5.95 22.14 -0.72
CA ASN A 75 5.34 23.26 -0.01
C ASN A 75 4.28 23.94 -0.90
N GLY A 76 3.02 23.93 -0.45
CA GLY A 76 1.90 24.58 -1.14
C GLY A 76 1.36 23.86 -2.39
N GLY A 77 1.80 22.62 -2.67
CA GLY A 77 1.33 21.84 -3.82
C GLY A 77 0.71 20.49 -3.41
N HIS A 78 -0.09 19.92 -4.31
CA HIS A 78 -0.63 18.58 -4.13
C HIS A 78 0.49 17.52 -4.07
N PRO A 79 0.33 16.45 -3.27
CA PRO A 79 1.29 15.35 -3.23
C PRO A 79 1.53 14.78 -4.63
N LYS A 80 2.80 14.67 -5.01
CA LYS A 80 3.19 14.12 -6.31
C LYS A 80 3.48 12.63 -6.18
N LEU A 81 2.71 11.81 -6.88
CA LEU A 81 2.92 10.37 -6.93
C LEU A 81 4.35 10.06 -7.40
N ARG A 82 5.07 9.33 -6.56
CA ARG A 82 6.44 8.89 -6.82
C ARG A 82 6.48 7.42 -7.20
N GLY A 83 5.62 6.62 -6.60
CA GLY A 83 5.42 5.24 -6.96
C GLY A 83 4.25 4.61 -6.21
N CYS A 84 3.59 3.65 -6.85
CA CYS A 84 2.58 2.81 -6.21
C CYS A 84 2.85 1.38 -6.69
N ILE A 85 2.94 0.42 -5.77
CA ILE A 85 3.08 -1.00 -6.10
C ILE A 85 2.23 -1.82 -5.14
N GLY A 86 1.67 -2.89 -5.64
CA GLY A 86 0.73 -3.72 -4.92
C GLY A 86 0.13 -4.78 -5.83
N ASN A 87 -0.77 -5.56 -5.28
CA ASN A 87 -1.49 -6.59 -6.01
C ASN A 87 -2.96 -6.68 -5.52
N PHE A 88 -3.79 -7.35 -6.31
CA PHE A 88 -5.17 -7.67 -5.94
C PHE A 88 -5.31 -9.07 -5.34
N ALA A 89 -4.21 -9.82 -5.24
CA ALA A 89 -4.18 -11.12 -4.58
C ALA A 89 -3.79 -10.92 -3.11
N PRO A 90 -4.46 -11.56 -2.13
CA PRO A 90 -4.04 -11.48 -0.75
C PRO A 90 -2.58 -11.89 -0.57
N SER A 91 -1.86 -11.16 0.27
CA SER A 91 -0.48 -11.48 0.66
C SER A 91 -0.29 -11.14 2.14
N PRO A 92 0.57 -11.87 2.87
CA PRO A 92 0.87 -11.57 4.27
C PRO A 92 1.34 -10.12 4.43
N LEU A 93 0.76 -9.37 5.37
CA LEU A 93 1.06 -7.94 5.54
C LEU A 93 2.56 -7.67 5.78
N ASN A 94 3.18 -8.42 6.68
CA ASN A 94 4.61 -8.29 6.98
C ASN A 94 5.50 -8.47 5.73
N GLU A 95 5.25 -9.48 4.91
CA GLU A 95 6.02 -9.73 3.69
C GLU A 95 5.69 -8.72 2.60
N GLY A 96 4.40 -8.53 2.31
CA GLY A 96 3.94 -7.67 1.23
C GLY A 96 4.31 -6.21 1.44
N LEU A 97 4.16 -5.66 2.65
CA LEU A 97 4.55 -4.27 2.94
C LEU A 97 6.05 -4.06 2.77
N LYS A 98 6.87 -4.98 3.28
CA LYS A 98 8.34 -4.92 3.19
C LYS A 98 8.81 -4.95 1.74
N ASP A 99 8.34 -5.93 0.97
CA ASP A 99 8.72 -6.10 -0.43
C ASP A 99 8.23 -4.93 -1.29
N TYR A 100 6.98 -4.51 -1.13
CA TYR A 100 6.37 -3.45 -1.94
C TYR A 100 6.93 -2.07 -1.60
N ALA A 101 7.25 -1.80 -0.33
CA ALA A 101 7.94 -0.59 0.06
C ALA A 101 9.30 -0.45 -0.64
N VAL A 102 10.06 -1.55 -0.70
CA VAL A 102 11.44 -1.57 -1.22
C VAL A 102 11.48 -1.59 -2.75
N ILE A 103 10.81 -2.55 -3.39
CA ILE A 103 10.90 -2.83 -4.84
C ILE A 103 10.64 -1.55 -5.65
N ARG A 104 9.62 -0.78 -5.27
CA ARG A 104 9.24 0.41 -6.03
C ARG A 104 10.32 1.49 -6.02
N ILE A 105 11.04 1.62 -4.91
CA ILE A 105 12.07 2.64 -4.75
C ILE A 105 13.37 2.21 -5.44
N THR A 106 13.80 0.96 -5.20
CA THR A 106 15.12 0.46 -5.61
C THR A 106 15.19 0.12 -7.10
N VAL A 107 14.17 -0.53 -7.66
CA VAL A 107 14.18 -0.98 -9.06
C VAL A 107 14.01 0.18 -10.04
N PHE A 108 13.14 1.14 -9.73
CA PHE A 108 12.80 2.18 -10.68
C PHE A 108 13.76 3.38 -10.65
N HIS A 109 14.56 3.55 -9.61
CA HIS A 109 15.41 4.76 -9.45
C HIS A 109 16.72 4.52 -8.67
N PRO A 110 17.57 3.58 -9.11
CA PRO A 110 18.70 3.07 -8.31
C PRO A 110 19.77 4.09 -7.86
N SER A 111 19.82 5.31 -8.41
CA SER A 111 21.05 6.13 -8.37
C SER A 111 21.05 7.39 -7.47
N ARG A 112 19.97 7.73 -6.74
CA ARG A 112 20.03 8.90 -5.83
C ARG A 112 18.93 9.03 -4.76
N TRP A 113 18.58 7.96 -4.06
CA TRP A 113 17.65 8.09 -2.95
C TRP A 113 18.38 8.52 -1.68
N ARG A 114 18.17 9.79 -1.32
CA ARG A 114 18.15 10.18 0.09
C ARG A 114 16.68 10.18 0.47
N ILE A 115 16.32 9.53 1.56
CA ILE A 115 15.00 9.71 2.17
C ILE A 115 14.85 11.22 2.35
N SER A 116 13.94 11.79 1.57
CA SER A 116 13.66 13.21 1.65
C SER A 116 12.70 13.41 2.80
N GLU A 117 12.90 14.46 3.58
CA GLU A 117 11.93 14.92 4.60
C GLU A 117 10.53 15.21 4.01
N ARG A 118 10.42 15.19 2.67
CA ARG A 118 9.18 15.39 1.91
C ARG A 118 8.53 14.10 1.41
N LEU A 119 9.10 12.94 1.73
CA LEU A 119 8.53 11.65 1.32
C LEU A 119 7.34 11.31 2.23
N SER A 120 6.24 10.87 1.65
CA SER A 120 5.08 10.35 2.35
C SER A 120 4.78 8.93 1.88
N CYS A 121 4.41 8.08 2.83
CA CYS A 121 3.95 6.72 2.59
C CYS A 121 2.44 6.67 2.82
N THR A 122 1.74 5.97 1.94
CA THR A 122 0.33 5.60 2.11
C THR A 122 0.20 4.11 1.86
N VAL A 123 -0.38 3.40 2.81
CA VAL A 123 -0.70 1.98 2.68
C VAL A 123 -2.20 1.87 2.45
N SER A 124 -2.59 1.19 1.38
CA SER A 124 -3.99 0.89 1.10
C SER A 124 -4.20 -0.61 1.24
N LEU A 125 -4.98 -1.03 2.24
CA LEU A 125 -5.45 -2.40 2.37
C LEU A 125 -6.81 -2.52 1.70
N LEU A 126 -6.94 -3.49 0.80
CA LEU A 126 -8.18 -3.76 0.08
C LEU A 126 -8.95 -4.87 0.77
N HIS A 127 -10.26 -4.69 0.90
CA HIS A 127 -11.15 -5.72 1.42
C HIS A 127 -12.44 -5.78 0.61
N THR A 128 -13.09 -6.94 0.65
CA THR A 128 -14.47 -7.13 0.15
C THR A 128 -14.62 -6.76 -1.34
N PHE A 129 -14.15 -7.65 -2.21
CA PHE A 129 -14.41 -7.55 -3.65
C PHE A 129 -15.81 -8.06 -3.97
N GLU A 130 -16.63 -7.21 -4.59
CA GLU A 130 -17.99 -7.57 -5.00
C GLU A 130 -18.26 -7.15 -6.45
N ASP A 131 -18.97 -8.00 -7.19
CA ASP A 131 -19.33 -7.74 -8.58
C ASP A 131 -20.34 -6.58 -8.63
N CYS A 132 -20.09 -5.61 -9.50
CA CYS A 132 -21.01 -4.49 -9.71
C CYS A 132 -22.25 -4.96 -10.49
N ALA A 133 -23.44 -4.57 -10.05
CA ALA A 133 -24.68 -4.86 -10.77
C ALA A 133 -24.78 -4.08 -12.10
N THR A 134 -24.25 -2.85 -12.14
CA THR A 134 -24.19 -2.00 -13.32
C THR A 134 -22.87 -1.22 -13.37
N PHE A 135 -22.57 -0.58 -14.49
CA PHE A 135 -21.35 0.23 -14.65
C PHE A 135 -21.30 1.49 -13.77
N THR A 136 -22.41 1.86 -13.13
CA THR A 136 -22.49 2.99 -12.18
C THR A 136 -22.73 2.55 -10.74
N ASP A 137 -22.65 1.25 -10.47
CA ASP A 137 -22.89 0.67 -9.14
C ASP A 137 -21.68 0.87 -8.22
N TRP A 138 -21.33 2.12 -7.97
CA TRP A 138 -20.24 2.54 -7.11
C TRP A 138 -20.53 3.91 -6.49
N THR A 139 -19.72 4.28 -5.51
CA THR A 139 -19.88 5.55 -4.77
C THR A 139 -18.51 6.21 -4.68
N ILE A 140 -18.43 7.44 -5.19
CA ILE A 140 -17.17 8.20 -5.22
C ILE A 140 -16.70 8.45 -3.78
N GLY A 141 -15.40 8.25 -3.55
CA GLY A 141 -14.80 8.36 -2.22
C GLY A 141 -15.00 7.13 -1.33
N GLN A 142 -15.77 6.14 -1.80
CA GLN A 142 -16.03 4.90 -1.06
C GLN A 142 -15.40 3.69 -1.75
N HIS A 143 -15.69 3.51 -3.04
CA HIS A 143 -15.42 2.27 -3.75
C HIS A 143 -14.22 2.38 -4.71
N GLY A 144 -13.35 1.37 -4.70
CA GLY A 144 -12.30 1.17 -5.70
C GLY A 144 -12.76 0.27 -6.83
N ILE A 145 -12.30 0.48 -8.06
CA ILE A 145 -12.80 -0.24 -9.23
C ILE A 145 -11.74 -1.14 -9.85
N TYR A 146 -12.07 -2.42 -10.02
CA TYR A 146 -11.29 -3.40 -10.74
C TYR A 146 -12.03 -3.82 -12.01
N ILE A 147 -11.40 -3.57 -13.16
CA ILE A 147 -11.95 -3.92 -14.48
C ILE A 147 -11.11 -5.04 -15.07
N HIS A 148 -11.72 -6.20 -15.31
CA HIS A 148 -11.10 -7.27 -16.07
C HIS A 148 -11.60 -7.26 -17.50
N ILE A 149 -10.68 -7.14 -18.46
CA ILE A 149 -10.98 -7.19 -19.90
C ILE A 149 -10.21 -8.38 -20.48
N PRO A 150 -10.89 -9.47 -20.90
CA PRO A 150 -10.22 -10.63 -21.46
C PRO A 150 -9.55 -10.27 -22.79
N ASN A 151 -8.38 -10.87 -23.05
CA ASN A 151 -7.68 -10.69 -24.32
C ASN A 151 -8.49 -11.36 -25.46
N PRO A 152 -8.88 -10.62 -26.52
CA PRO A 152 -9.66 -11.16 -27.63
C PRO A 152 -8.97 -12.31 -28.37
N ASP A 153 -7.64 -12.39 -28.31
CA ASP A 153 -6.84 -13.41 -28.98
C ASP A 153 -6.58 -14.66 -28.12
N ASN A 154 -6.88 -14.62 -26.82
CA ASN A 154 -6.69 -15.74 -25.91
C ASN A 154 -7.89 -16.70 -25.97
N ARG A 155 -8.08 -17.40 -27.10
CA ARG A 155 -9.11 -18.43 -27.29
C ARG A 155 -8.73 -19.78 -26.65
N SER A 156 -8.22 -19.78 -25.43
CA SER A 156 -7.89 -21.04 -24.75
C SER A 156 -9.17 -21.79 -24.36
N ARG A 157 -9.37 -22.96 -24.97
CA ARG A 157 -10.48 -23.91 -24.74
C ARG A 157 -10.39 -24.60 -23.37
N VAL A 158 -10.21 -23.84 -22.29
CA VAL A 158 -10.28 -24.36 -20.93
C VAL A 158 -11.47 -23.71 -20.27
N ILE A 159 -12.54 -24.47 -20.09
CA ILE A 159 -13.72 -24.04 -19.32
C ILE A 159 -13.24 -23.78 -17.89
N ARG A 160 -12.89 -22.53 -17.59
CA ARG A 160 -12.78 -22.01 -16.23
C ARG A 160 -14.03 -21.16 -16.01
N PRO A 161 -14.83 -21.38 -14.95
CA PRO A 161 -16.21 -20.88 -14.89
C PRO A 161 -16.41 -19.35 -14.88
N ARG A 162 -15.33 -18.55 -14.88
CA ARG A 162 -15.41 -17.10 -14.62
C ARG A 162 -14.40 -16.22 -15.37
N ALA A 163 -13.52 -16.78 -16.21
CA ALA A 163 -12.39 -16.06 -16.79
C ALA A 163 -12.65 -15.45 -18.19
N ASP A 164 -13.78 -15.77 -18.82
CA ASP A 164 -14.01 -15.51 -20.25
C ASP A 164 -14.90 -14.29 -20.54
N HIS A 165 -15.38 -13.60 -19.50
CA HIS A 165 -16.23 -12.41 -19.62
C HIS A 165 -15.57 -11.21 -18.95
N ALA A 166 -15.77 -10.02 -19.54
CA ALA A 166 -15.41 -8.78 -18.89
C ALA A 166 -16.28 -8.61 -17.63
N PHE A 167 -15.65 -8.27 -16.51
CA PHE A 167 -16.36 -8.03 -15.26
C PHE A 167 -15.84 -6.78 -14.56
N LEU A 168 -16.75 -6.17 -13.81
CA LEU A 168 -16.51 -4.99 -13.00
C LEU A 168 -16.71 -5.39 -11.55
N THR A 169 -15.66 -5.22 -10.75
CA THR A 169 -15.70 -5.50 -9.32
C THR A 169 -15.39 -4.21 -8.58
N ARG A 170 -16.12 -3.93 -7.52
CA ARG A 170 -15.75 -2.87 -6.59
C ARG A 170 -15.08 -3.45 -5.35
N CYS A 171 -14.09 -2.74 -4.84
CA CYS A 171 -13.52 -2.93 -3.52
C CYS A 171 -14.27 -2.00 -2.56
N GLY A 172 -14.49 -2.44 -1.32
CA GLY A 172 -15.04 -1.63 -0.24
C GLY A 172 -14.19 -0.41 0.12
N ASN A 173 -14.43 0.19 1.28
CA ASN A 173 -13.73 1.39 1.74
C ASN A 173 -12.21 1.21 1.64
N PHE A 174 -11.53 2.22 1.08
CA PHE A 174 -10.08 2.30 1.18
C PHE A 174 -9.71 2.70 2.61
N CYS A 175 -9.14 1.76 3.33
CA CYS A 175 -8.48 2.02 4.59
C CYS A 175 -7.12 2.68 4.29
N GLN A 176 -7.06 4.00 4.44
CA GLN A 176 -5.83 4.77 4.29
C GLN A 176 -5.52 5.43 5.64
N PRO A 177 -4.38 5.13 6.27
CA PRO A 177 -3.89 5.88 7.41
C PRO A 177 -3.44 7.28 6.98
#